data_AF-A0ABD0N063-F1
#
_entry.id   AF-A0ABD0N063-F1
#
_cell.length_a   1.000
_cell.length_b   1.000
_cell.length_c   1.000
_cell.angle_alpha   90.00
_cell.angle_beta   90.00
_cell.angle_gamma   90.00
#
_symmetry.space_group_name_H-M   'P 1'
#
loop_
_entity.id
_entity.type
_entity.pdbx_description
1 polymer ?
#
loop_
_entity_poly.entity_id
_entity_poly.type
_entity_poly.pdbx_seq_one_letter_code
_entity_poly.pdbx_strand_id
1 'polypeptide(L)'
;VKAKISRRRLPSSEPELTVEGPVEFIQRGPLLPYDTASLIQRWLLINLRCAHILLYLITGTMRANGSIQLSSLFPWLKKDLHISSATRKWKHHKC
;
A
#
# COMPACT_ATOMS: atom_id res chain seq x y z
N VAL A 1 2.43 5.16 -2.36
CA VAL A 1 2.31 4.00 -3.27
C VAL A 1 0.85 3.54 -3.33
N LYS A 2 0.46 2.87 -4.41
CA LYS A 2 -0.85 2.25 -4.58
C LYS A 2 -0.67 0.74 -4.59
N ALA A 3 -1.41 0.05 -3.74
CA ALA A 3 -1.33 -1.40 -3.58
C ALA A 3 -2.73 -1.99 -3.47
N LYS A 4 -3.00 -3.08 -4.19
CA LYS A 4 -4.27 -3.80 -4.11
C LYS A 4 -4.13 -4.92 -3.09
N ILE A 5 -5.03 -4.99 -2.12
CA ILE A 5 -5.04 -6.06 -1.12
C ILE A 5 -6.16 -7.04 -1.46
N SER A 6 -5.82 -8.33 -1.48
CA SER A 6 -6.76 -9.42 -1.72
C SER A 6 -6.67 -10.46 -0.61
N ARG A 7 -7.70 -11.30 -0.50
CA ARG A 7 -7.69 -12.45 0.40
C ARG A 7 -7.27 -13.68 -0.38
N ARG A 8 -6.16 -14.29 0.01
CA ARG A 8 -5.74 -15.59 -0.49
C ARG A 8 -6.34 -16.66 0.41
N ARG A 9 -7.15 -17.55 -0.16
CA ARG A 9 -7.60 -18.76 0.54
C ARG A 9 -6.51 -19.81 0.39
N LEU A 10 -5.93 -20.23 1.51
CA LEU A 10 -5.02 -21.36 1.56
C LEU A 10 -5.82 -22.61 2.00
N PRO A 11 -5.56 -23.80 1.44
CA PRO A 11 -6.39 -24.99 1.67
C PRO A 11 -6.47 -25.48 3.13
N SER A 12 -5.59 -25.03 4.01
CA SER A 12 -5.45 -25.54 5.39
C SER A 12 -5.20 -24.47 6.45
N SER A 13 -5.27 -23.18 6.13
CA SER A 13 -4.99 -22.09 7.09
C SER A 13 -6.01 -20.97 7.05
N GLU A 14 -6.01 -20.16 8.11
CA GLU A 14 -6.72 -18.89 8.18
C GLU A 14 -6.43 -18.05 6.92
N PRO A 15 -7.44 -17.34 6.38
CA PRO A 15 -7.28 -16.57 5.15
C PRO A 15 -6.23 -15.47 5.32
N GLU A 16 -5.16 -15.54 4.52
CA GLU A 16 -4.10 -14.55 4.53
C GLU A 16 -4.44 -13.39 3.59
N LEU A 17 -4.28 -12.16 4.09
CA LEU A 17 -4.32 -10.97 3.25
C LEU A 17 -3.00 -10.85 2.49
N THR A 18 -3.09 -10.57 1.19
CA THR A 18 -1.90 -10.43 0.35
C THR A 18 -1.96 -9.22 -0.56
N VAL A 19 -0.78 -8.71 -0.93
CA VAL A 19 -0.65 -7.69 -1.97
C VAL A 19 -0.81 -8.35 -3.34
N GLU A 20 -1.87 -7.99 -4.06
CA GLU A 20 -2.20 -8.51 -5.39
C GLU A 20 -1.55 -7.65 -6.49
N GLY A 21 -0.71 -8.27 -7.32
CA GLY A 21 -0.10 -7.63 -8.48
C GLY A 21 0.96 -6.57 -8.12
N PRO A 22 1.29 -5.66 -9.06
CA PRO A 22 2.36 -4.70 -8.86
C PRO A 22 1.97 -3.56 -7.91
N VAL A 23 2.94 -3.09 -7.12
CA VAL A 23 2.81 -1.86 -6.33
C VAL A 23 3.20 -0.66 -7.19
N GLU A 24 2.25 0.25 -7.41
CA GLU A 24 2.47 1.45 -8.22
C GLU A 24 3.00 2.61 -7.34
N PHE A 25 4.01 3.33 -7.83
CA PHE A 25 4.57 4.47 -7.11
C PHE A 25 3.98 5.77 -7.65
N ILE A 26 3.30 6.49 -6.76
CA ILE A 26 2.83 7.86 -7.04
C ILE A 26 3.97 8.86 -6.81
N GLN A 27 4.79 8.60 -5.80
CA GLN A 27 6.06 9.27 -5.57
C GLN A 27 7.12 8.18 -5.37
N ARG A 28 8.22 8.28 -6.11
CA ARG A 28 9.36 7.40 -5.89
C ARG A 28 10.09 7.86 -4.64
N GLY A 29 10.23 6.94 -3.69
CA GLY A 29 11.12 7.07 -2.56
C GLY A 29 12.43 6.32 -2.81
N PRO A 30 13.27 6.15 -1.79
CA PRO A 30 14.54 5.42 -1.89
C PRO A 30 14.38 3.90 -2.10
N LEU A 31 13.16 3.38 -2.01
CA LEU A 31 12.89 1.94 -2.03
C LEU A 31 12.46 1.46 -3.42
N LEU A 32 12.91 0.25 -3.75
CA LEU A 32 12.46 -0.44 -4.94
C LEU A 32 11.04 -0.99 -4.78
N PRO A 33 10.32 -1.23 -5.89
CA PRO A 33 8.96 -1.75 -5.85
C PRO A 33 8.80 -3.09 -5.14
N TYR A 34 9.76 -4.00 -5.34
CA TYR A 34 9.74 -5.33 -4.75
C TYR A 34 9.84 -5.28 -3.21
N ASP A 35 10.76 -4.46 -2.69
CA ASP A 35 10.95 -4.29 -1.25
C ASP A 35 9.70 -3.69 -0.62
N THR A 36 9.06 -2.75 -1.32
CA THR A 36 7.83 -2.10 -0.84
C THR A 36 6.66 -3.07 -0.77
N ALA A 37 6.49 -3.95 -1.76
CA ALA A 37 5.45 -4.98 -1.73
C ALA A 37 5.64 -5.95 -0.55
N SER A 38 6.88 -6.41 -0.33
CA SER A 38 7.25 -7.28 0.78
C SER A 38 7.00 -6.64 2.14
N LEU A 39 7.23 -5.32 2.25
CA LEU A 39 7.02 -4.57 3.49
C LEU A 39 5.53 -4.33 3.78
N ILE A 40 4.74 -4.02 2.76
CA ILE A 40 3.28 -3.95 2.90
C ILE A 40 2.72 -5.32 3.31
N GLN A 41 3.20 -6.40 2.69
CA GLN A 41 2.81 -7.77 3.06
C GLN A 41 3.08 -8.05 4.54
N ARG A 42 4.28 -7.70 5.05
CA ARG A 42 4.62 -7.86 6.46
C ARG A 42 3.73 -7.01 7.37
N TRP A 43 3.44 -5.77 6.99
CA TRP A 43 2.54 -4.90 7.76
C TRP A 43 1.13 -5.48 7.87
N LEU A 44 0.59 -6.07 6.79
CA LEU A 44 -0.72 -6.72 6.79
C LEU A 44 -0.79 -7.90 7.75
N LEU A 45 0.27 -8.72 7.82
CA LEU A 45 0.35 -9.86 8.74
C LEU A 45 0.31 -9.42 10.21
N ILE A 46 0.94 -8.29 10.53
CA ILE A 46 0.92 -7.72 11.88
C ILE A 46 -0.44 -7.08 12.18
N ASN A 47 -1.07 -6.44 11.19
CA ASN A 47 -2.27 -5.62 11.33
C ASN A 47 -3.51 -6.26 10.70
N LEU A 48 -3.65 -7.59 10.79
CA LEU A 48 -4.73 -8.35 10.14
C LEU A 48 -6.13 -7.81 10.45
N ARG A 49 -6.36 -7.35 11.69
CA ARG A 49 -7.66 -6.79 12.12
C ARG A 49 -7.97 -5.41 11.50
N CYS A 50 -6.95 -4.65 11.12
CA CYS A 50 -7.09 -3.32 10.54
C CYS A 50 -7.16 -3.37 9.00
N ALA A 51 -6.62 -4.41 8.40
CA ALA A 51 -6.50 -4.55 6.96
C ALA A 51 -7.80 -5.08 6.32
N HIS A 52 -8.26 -4.41 5.26
CA HIS A 52 -9.46 -4.84 4.51
C HIS A 52 -9.09 -5.22 3.07
N ILE A 53 -9.98 -5.96 2.40
CA ILE A 53 -9.80 -6.40 1.01
C ILE A 53 -10.17 -5.25 0.07
N LEU A 54 -9.26 -4.29 -0.08
CA LEU A 54 -9.47 -3.05 -0.83
C LEU A 54 -8.18 -2.63 -1.54
N LEU A 55 -8.33 -1.74 -2.52
CA LEU A 55 -7.22 -0.98 -3.06
C LEU A 55 -6.88 0.13 -2.06
N TYR A 56 -5.60 0.35 -1.78
CA TYR A 56 -5.15 1.39 -0.87
C TYR A 56 -4.14 2.31 -1.53
N LEU A 57 -4.26 3.61 -1.22
CA LEU A 57 -3.20 4.58 -1.31
C LEU A 57 -2.47 4.62 0.04
N ILE A 58 -1.20 4.24 0.03
CA ILE A 58 -0.36 4.14 1.23
C ILE A 58 0.75 5.20 1.15
N THR A 59 0.91 6.00 2.20
CA THR A 59 2.01 6.95 2.35
C THR A 59 2.87 6.55 3.54
N GLY A 60 4.15 6.86 3.47
CA GLY A 60 5.09 6.51 4.53
C GLY A 60 6.45 7.12 4.28
N THR A 61 7.28 7.08 5.31
CA THR A 61 8.65 7.57 5.29
C THR A 61 9.60 6.43 5.63
N MET A 62 10.79 6.47 5.04
CA MET A 62 11.88 5.59 5.42
C MET A 62 12.68 6.27 6.53
N ARG A 63 12.92 5.56 7.63
CA ARG A 63 13.79 6.00 8.71
C ARG A 63 15.24 5.69 8.37
N ALA A 64 16.17 6.41 9.01
CA ALA A 64 17.60 6.27 8.76
C ALA A 64 18.14 4.84 9.03
N ASN A 65 17.48 4.07 9.90
CA ASN A 65 17.81 2.69 10.20
C ASN A 65 17.27 1.67 9.17
N GLY A 66 16.74 2.12 8.04
CA GLY A 66 16.17 1.28 6.99
C GLY A 66 14.76 0.75 7.29
N SER A 67 14.16 1.08 8.44
CA SER A 67 12.75 0.75 8.72
C SER A 67 11.80 1.72 8.02
N ILE A 68 10.62 1.25 7.62
CA ILE A 68 9.57 2.09 7.05
C ILE A 68 8.52 2.36 8.11
N GLN A 69 8.15 3.63 8.22
CA GLN A 69 6.97 4.05 8.95
C GLN A 69 5.86 4.36 7.95
N LEU A 70 4.75 3.64 8.02
CA LEU A 70 3.53 4.02 7.32
C LEU A 70 2.90 5.22 8.05
N SER A 71 2.61 6.28 7.31
CA SER A 71 2.06 7.53 7.84
C SER A 71 0.54 7.60 7.64
N SER A 72 0.05 7.15 6.49
CA SER A 72 -1.38 7.19 6.17
C SER A 72 -1.77 6.08 5.20
N LEU A 73 -3.01 5.60 5.36
CA LEU A 73 -3.58 4.53 4.57
C LEU A 73 -4.99 4.96 4.14
N PHE A 74 -5.16 5.27 2.86
CA PHE A 74 -6.42 5.76 2.30
C PHE A 74 -7.07 4.66 1.46
N PRO A 75 -8.28 4.21 1.79
CA PRO A 75 -9.04 3.31 0.93
C PRO A 75 -9.31 3.96 -0.42
N TRP A 76 -8.94 3.30 -1.51
CA TRP A 76 -9.18 3.78 -2.87
C TRP A 76 -10.31 3.00 -3.52
N LEU A 77 -11.52 3.55 -3.43
CA LEU A 77 -12.71 2.97 -4.03
C LEU A 77 -12.75 3.25 -5.55
N LYS A 78 -13.39 2.38 -6.34
CA LYS A 78 -13.46 2.49 -7.82
C LYS A 78 -13.91 3.86 -8.36
N LYS A 79 -14.68 4.63 -7.56
CA LYS A 79 -15.20 5.95 -7.93
C LYS A 79 -14.65 7.08 -7.04
N ASP A 80 -13.54 6.86 -6.35
CA ASP A 80 -12.92 7.88 -5.52
C ASP A 80 -12.26 8.97 -6.37
N LEU A 81 -13.00 10.05 -6.62
CA LEU A 81 -12.55 11.19 -7.41
C LEU A 81 -11.44 11.99 -6.71
N HIS A 82 -11.45 12.04 -5.38
CA HIS A 82 -10.48 12.81 -4.61
C HIS A 82 -9.10 12.16 -4.69
N ILE A 83 -9.00 10.87 -4.40
CA ILE A 83 -7.73 10.12 -4.51
C ILE A 83 -7.26 10.07 -5.96
N SER A 84 -8.18 9.83 -6.91
CA SER A 84 -7.82 9.82 -8.34
C SER A 84 -7.28 11.16 -8.83
N SER A 85 -7.86 12.29 -8.37
CA SER A 85 -7.37 13.62 -8.70
C SER A 85 -6.02 13.91 -8.03
N ALA A 86 -5.90 13.61 -6.74
CA ALA A 86 -4.69 13.83 -5.95
C ALA A 86 -3.49 13.09 -6.56
N THR A 87 -3.65 11.82 -6.89
CA THR A 87 -2.58 10.99 -7.48
C THR A 87 -2.15 11.46 -8.86
N ARG A 88 -3.09 11.90 -9.72
CA ARG A 88 -2.76 12.49 -11.03
C ARG A 88 -2.01 13.81 -10.90
N LYS A 89 -2.46 14.69 -9.99
CA LYS A 89 -1.86 16.01 -9.77
C LYS A 89 -0.52 15.94 -9.03
N TRP A 90 -0.25 14.86 -8.31
CA TRP A 90 0.94 14.71 -7.48
C TRP A 90 2.25 14.91 -8.25
N LYS A 91 2.34 14.44 -9.50
CA LYS A 91 3.53 14.62 -10.35
C LYS A 91 3.92 16.09 -10.55
N HIS A 92 2.95 16.99 -10.49
CA HIS A 92 3.13 18.43 -10.70
C HIS A 92 2.94 19.24 -9.40
N HIS A 93 2.72 18.57 -8.27
CA HIS A 93 2.55 19.22 -6.99
C HIS A 93 3.89 19.76 -6.49
N LYS A 94 3.89 21.00 -5.99
CA LYS A 94 5.00 21.59 -5.25
C LYS A 94 4.61 21.61 -3.78
N CYS A 95 5.37 20.89 -2.97
CA CYS A 95 5.22 20.85 -1.51
C CYS A 95 5.59 22.17 -0.86
#